data_AF-A0A656JL46-F1
#
_entry.id   AF-A0A656JL46-F1
#
_cell.length_a   1.000
_cell.length_b   1.000
_cell.length_c   1.000
_cell.angle_alpha   90.00
_cell.angle_beta   90.00
_cell.angle_gamma   90.00
#
_symmetry.space_group_name_H-M   'P 1'
#
loop_
_entity.id
_entity.type
_entity.pdbx_description
1 polymer ?
#
loop_
_entity_poly.entity_id
_entity_poly.type
_entity_poly.pdbx_seq_one_letter_code
_entity_poly.pdbx_strand_id
1 'polypeptide(L)'
;RRFAQPMPLLPLRRARVCSDHLGGEIAAELYQRLLEAGWIERHEKRIEVTSRGVALFAERGIYIPALAQRKRETVCACPKWNDHSPHLGGALGAGLLQLFIQMGWLRTTEESSTLQVSSSGQREINRIAAAA
;
A
#
# COMPACT_ATOMS: atom_id res chain seq x y z
N ARG A 1 -20.27 21.01 -6.04
CA ARG A 1 -18.80 21.14 -5.86
C ARG A 1 -18.45 20.50 -4.52
N ARG A 2 -17.74 19.35 -4.50
CA ARG A 2 -17.27 18.78 -3.23
C ARG A 2 -16.09 19.64 -2.79
N PHE A 3 -16.26 20.41 -1.72
CA PHE A 3 -15.12 21.01 -1.04
C PHE A 3 -14.24 19.85 -0.60
N ALA A 4 -13.01 19.78 -1.14
CA ALA A 4 -12.02 18.83 -0.64
C ALA A 4 -11.82 19.18 0.84
N GLN A 5 -12.31 18.32 1.74
CA GLN A 5 -12.06 18.49 3.16
C GLN A 5 -10.54 18.54 3.37
N PRO A 6 -10.02 19.44 4.22
CA PRO A 6 -8.61 19.48 4.53
C PRO A 6 -8.18 18.12 5.08
N MET A 7 -7.13 17.53 4.49
CA MET A 7 -6.62 16.25 4.97
C MET A 7 -5.69 16.48 6.15
N PRO A 8 -5.94 15.82 7.29
CA PRO A 8 -5.04 15.94 8.43
C PRO A 8 -3.69 15.30 8.10
N LEU A 9 -2.62 15.97 8.54
CA LEU A 9 -1.30 15.35 8.65
C LEU A 9 -1.39 14.24 9.71
N LEU A 10 -1.04 13.01 9.34
CA LEU A 10 -0.96 11.92 10.32
C LEU A 10 0.46 11.85 10.91
N PRO A 11 0.64 11.35 12.15
CA PRO A 11 1.97 11.09 12.66
C PRO A 11 2.76 10.15 11.73
N LEU A 12 4.08 10.29 11.65
CA LEU A 12 4.98 9.42 10.85
C LEU A 12 4.76 7.92 11.10
N ARG A 13 4.29 7.56 12.30
CA ARG A 13 3.92 6.18 12.67
C ARG A 13 2.78 5.64 11.81
N ARG A 14 1.81 6.49 11.47
CA ARG A 14 0.54 6.06 10.85
C ARG A 14 0.59 5.99 9.34
N ALA A 15 1.14 7.00 8.65
CA ALA A 15 1.27 7.00 7.20
C ALA A 15 2.49 7.81 6.74
N ARG A 16 3.35 7.18 5.94
CA ARG A 16 4.58 7.79 5.41
C ARG A 16 5.03 7.14 4.10
N VAL A 17 5.97 7.77 3.42
CA VAL A 17 6.73 7.17 2.32
C VAL A 17 7.96 6.46 2.90
N CYS A 18 8.07 5.16 2.63
CA CYS A 18 9.26 4.36 2.89
C CYS A 18 10.01 4.21 1.56
N SER A 19 11.06 5.02 1.35
CA SER A 19 11.77 5.13 0.06
C SER A 19 10.85 5.56 -1.10
N ASP A 20 10.09 4.63 -1.67
CA ASP A 20 9.21 4.82 -2.83
C ASP A 20 7.83 4.16 -2.69
N HIS A 21 7.52 3.59 -1.53
CA HIS A 21 6.27 2.86 -1.27
C HIS A 21 5.63 3.30 0.05
N LEU A 22 4.37 2.90 0.26
CA LEU A 22 3.61 3.25 1.46
C LEU A 22 4.19 2.52 2.68
N GLY A 23 4.48 3.27 3.74
CA GLY A 23 4.88 2.77 5.05
C GLY A 23 4.03 3.35 6.17
N GLY A 24 4.25 2.86 7.39
CA GLY A 24 3.45 3.18 8.59
C GLY A 24 2.37 2.14 8.86
N GLU A 25 1.57 2.36 9.91
CA GLU A 25 0.49 1.45 10.35
C GLU A 25 -0.46 1.06 9.22
N ILE A 26 -0.89 2.03 8.40
CA ILE A 26 -1.82 1.76 7.29
C ILE A 26 -1.22 0.75 6.30
N ALA A 27 0.08 0.84 6.05
CA ALA A 27 0.78 -0.08 5.15
C ALA A 27 0.89 -1.49 5.73
N ALA A 28 1.19 -1.56 7.03
CA ALA A 28 1.31 -2.81 7.78
C ALA A 28 -0.04 -3.54 7.88
N GLU A 29 -1.10 -2.82 8.24
CA GLU A 29 -2.45 -3.37 8.31
C GLU A 29 -2.94 -3.85 6.95
N LEU A 30 -2.68 -3.09 5.87
CA LEU A 30 -3.00 -3.52 4.51
C LEU A 30 -2.23 -4.80 4.14
N TYR A 31 -0.95 -4.88 4.48
CA TYR A 31 -0.14 -6.06 4.24
C TYR A 31 -0.71 -7.30 4.95
N GLN A 32 -1.10 -7.19 6.23
CA GLN A 32 -1.73 -8.29 6.96
C GLN A 32 -3.04 -8.73 6.33
N ARG A 33 -3.92 -7.79 5.98
CA ARG A 33 -5.20 -8.12 5.30
C ARG A 33 -4.99 -8.83 3.97
N LEU A 34 -3.99 -8.43 3.20
CA LEU A 34 -3.68 -9.09 1.92
C LEU A 34 -3.18 -10.52 2.11
N LEU A 35 -2.43 -10.79 3.19
CA LEU A 35 -2.03 -12.16 3.57
C LEU A 35 -3.24 -12.98 4.01
N GLU A 36 -4.04 -12.45 4.94
CA GLU A 36 -5.22 -13.14 5.48
C GLU A 36 -6.26 -13.46 4.40
N ALA A 37 -6.46 -12.55 3.44
CA ALA A 37 -7.36 -12.75 2.31
C ALA A 37 -6.76 -13.63 1.18
N GLY A 38 -5.49 -14.04 1.30
CA GLY A 38 -4.79 -14.87 0.32
C GLY A 38 -4.51 -14.18 -1.01
N TRP A 39 -4.35 -12.86 -1.03
CA TRP A 39 -3.95 -12.11 -2.22
C TRP A 39 -2.44 -12.18 -2.44
N ILE A 40 -1.71 -12.18 -1.32
CA ILE A 40 -0.28 -12.43 -1.28
C ILE A 40 -0.04 -13.59 -0.34
N GLU A 41 1.06 -14.28 -0.56
CA GLU A 41 1.53 -15.35 0.31
C GLU A 41 2.99 -15.15 0.64
N ARG A 42 3.40 -15.68 1.78
CA ARG A 42 4.77 -15.59 2.26
C ARG A 42 5.43 -16.97 2.21
N HIS A 43 6.48 -17.07 1.41
CA HIS A 43 7.35 -18.25 1.32
C HIS A 43 8.70 -17.91 1.92
N GLU A 44 8.97 -18.38 3.14
CA GLU A 44 10.21 -18.13 3.89
C GLU A 44 10.55 -16.61 4.00
N LYS A 45 11.39 -16.14 3.08
CA LYS A 45 11.91 -14.76 2.98
C LYS A 45 11.34 -13.98 1.79
N ARG A 46 10.45 -14.56 1.00
CA ARG A 46 9.84 -13.95 -0.18
C ARG A 46 8.35 -13.78 0.00
N ILE A 47 7.84 -12.76 -0.66
CA ILE A 47 6.41 -12.54 -0.83
C ILE A 47 6.10 -12.81 -2.29
N GLU A 48 5.00 -13.48 -2.54
CA GLU A 48 4.50 -13.74 -3.89
C GLU A 48 3.04 -13.31 -3.96
N VAL A 49 2.62 -12.88 -5.14
CA VAL A 49 1.22 -12.55 -5.40
C VAL A 49 0.54 -13.81 -5.93
N THR A 50 -0.50 -14.27 -5.23
CA THR A 50 -1.23 -15.48 -5.64
C THR A 50 -2.02 -15.23 -6.92
N SER A 51 -2.44 -16.28 -7.62
CA SER A 51 -3.32 -16.15 -8.80
C SER A 51 -4.60 -15.37 -8.49
N ARG A 52 -5.14 -15.54 -7.26
CA ARG A 52 -6.28 -14.78 -6.75
C ARG A 52 -5.93 -13.30 -6.59
N GLY A 53 -4.78 -13.00 -5.97
CA GLY A 53 -4.30 -11.64 -5.83
C GLY A 53 -4.10 -10.94 -7.16
N VAL A 54 -3.55 -11.63 -8.17
CA VAL A 54 -3.38 -11.09 -9.53
C VAL A 54 -4.71 -10.57 -10.10
N ALA A 55 -5.78 -11.37 -10.01
CA ALA A 55 -7.10 -10.96 -10.47
C ALA A 55 -7.65 -9.75 -9.70
N LEU A 56 -7.57 -9.80 -8.36
CA LEU A 56 -8.15 -8.77 -7.49
C LEU A 56 -7.37 -7.43 -7.50
N PHE A 57 -6.06 -7.48 -7.76
CA PHE A 57 -5.26 -6.30 -8.04
C PHE A 57 -5.59 -5.70 -9.41
N ALA A 58 -5.84 -6.53 -10.42
CA ALA A 58 -6.23 -6.06 -11.76
C ALA A 58 -7.57 -5.30 -11.72
N GLU A 59 -8.54 -5.75 -10.93
CA GLU A 59 -9.80 -5.03 -10.68
C GLU A 59 -9.59 -3.63 -10.09
N ARG A 60 -8.45 -3.40 -9.43
CA ARG A 60 -8.06 -2.12 -8.82
C ARG A 60 -7.11 -1.31 -9.70
N GLY A 61 -6.86 -1.76 -10.93
CA GLY A 61 -5.97 -1.09 -11.89
C GLY A 61 -4.48 -1.41 -11.71
N ILE A 62 -4.13 -2.45 -10.94
CA ILE A 62 -2.74 -2.89 -10.77
C ILE A 62 -2.52 -4.21 -11.50
N TYR A 63 -1.80 -4.16 -12.62
CA TYR A 63 -1.52 -5.33 -13.45
C TYR A 63 -0.18 -5.97 -13.09
N ILE A 64 -0.23 -7.01 -12.24
CA ILE A 64 0.94 -7.71 -11.70
C ILE A 64 1.88 -8.27 -12.79
N PRO A 65 1.40 -8.90 -13.89
CA PRO A 65 2.31 -9.43 -14.91
C PRO A 65 3.18 -8.35 -15.57
N ALA A 66 2.69 -7.11 -15.72
CA ALA A 66 3.52 -6.01 -16.23
C ALA A 66 4.54 -5.51 -15.19
N LEU A 67 4.22 -5.61 -13.89
CA LEU A 67 5.18 -5.27 -12.83
C LEU A 67 6.34 -6.28 -12.78
N ALA A 68 6.06 -7.56 -13.05
CA ALA A 68 7.07 -8.63 -13.05
C ALA A 68 8.10 -8.51 -14.19
N GLN A 69 7.79 -7.77 -15.25
CA GLN A 69 8.74 -7.51 -16.35
C GLN A 69 9.76 -6.39 -16.02
N ARG A 70 9.63 -5.72 -14.88
CA ARG A 70 10.55 -4.65 -14.47
C ARG A 70 11.81 -5.25 -13.85
N LYS A 71 12.95 -4.55 -13.95
CA LYS A 71 14.25 -4.95 -13.36
C LYS A 71 14.29 -4.94 -11.82
N ARG A 72 13.17 -4.70 -11.15
CA ARG A 72 13.04 -4.63 -9.67
C ARG A 72 12.12 -5.74 -9.21
N GLU A 73 12.29 -6.15 -7.96
CA GLU A 73 11.43 -7.17 -7.34
C GLU A 73 9.95 -6.75 -7.38
N THR A 74 9.07 -7.67 -7.79
CA THR A 74 7.63 -7.41 -7.97
C THR A 74 6.99 -7.04 -6.64
N VAL A 75 7.29 -7.75 -5.57
CA VAL A 75 6.79 -7.51 -4.22
C VAL A 75 7.81 -8.00 -3.21
N CYS A 76 8.00 -7.26 -2.12
CA CYS A 76 8.82 -7.69 -1.00
C CYS A 76 8.24 -7.19 0.32
N ALA A 77 8.61 -7.84 1.43
CA ALA A 77 8.32 -7.33 2.75
C ALA A 77 9.41 -6.32 3.13
N CYS A 78 9.09 -5.02 3.18
CA CYS A 78 10.06 -3.99 3.57
C CYS A 78 10.27 -4.00 5.10
N PRO A 79 11.52 -4.10 5.59
CA PRO A 79 11.80 -4.27 7.02
C PRO A 79 12.05 -2.96 7.82
N LYS A 80 11.96 -1.74 7.23
CA LYS A 80 12.40 -0.49 7.91
C LYS A 80 11.40 0.07 8.97
N TRP A 81 11.79 -0.07 10.25
CA TRP A 81 11.59 0.71 11.52
C TRP A 81 10.40 1.70 11.67
N ASN A 82 9.46 1.65 12.64
CA ASN A 82 9.60 1.75 14.12
C ASN A 82 8.52 0.95 14.89
N ASP A 83 7.89 -0.06 14.30
CA ASP A 83 7.01 -0.98 15.05
C ASP A 83 6.76 -2.22 14.18
N HIS A 84 7.62 -3.23 14.32
CA HIS A 84 7.43 -4.68 14.14
C HIS A 84 6.59 -5.26 12.98
N SER A 85 6.13 -4.45 12.03
CA SER A 85 5.11 -4.87 11.08
C SER A 85 5.61 -4.73 9.64
N PRO A 86 5.78 -5.85 8.91
CA PRO A 86 6.15 -5.82 7.50
C PRO A 86 5.10 -5.09 6.68
N HIS A 87 5.54 -4.40 5.62
CA HIS A 87 4.69 -3.73 4.65
C HIS A 87 5.17 -4.00 3.22
N LEU A 88 4.31 -3.73 2.24
CA LEU A 88 4.60 -4.01 0.83
C LEU A 88 5.62 -3.03 0.24
N GLY A 89 6.79 -3.56 -0.11
CA GLY A 89 7.76 -2.95 -1.00
C GLY A 89 7.70 -3.54 -2.42
N GLY A 90 8.75 -3.32 -3.21
CA GLY A 90 8.82 -3.80 -4.59
C GLY A 90 7.91 -3.00 -5.53
N ALA A 91 7.81 -3.42 -6.78
CA ALA A 91 7.03 -2.71 -7.81
C ALA A 91 5.56 -2.54 -7.43
N LEU A 92 4.99 -3.53 -6.73
CA LEU A 92 3.63 -3.51 -6.20
C LEU A 92 3.45 -2.43 -5.13
N GLY A 93 4.35 -2.34 -4.15
CA GLY A 93 4.28 -1.32 -3.11
C GLY A 93 4.33 0.11 -3.66
N ALA A 94 5.21 0.35 -4.64
CA ALA A 94 5.29 1.63 -5.33
C ALA A 94 4.03 1.93 -6.17
N GLY A 95 3.50 0.91 -6.87
CA GLY A 95 2.27 1.03 -7.65
C GLY A 95 1.05 1.36 -6.78
N LEU A 96 0.93 0.73 -5.61
CA LEU A 96 -0.14 1.03 -4.64
C LEU A 96 -0.06 2.47 -4.14
N LEU A 97 1.15 2.94 -3.77
CA LEU A 97 1.34 4.33 -3.34
C LEU A 97 0.90 5.31 -4.45
N GLN A 98 1.34 5.09 -5.68
CA GLN A 98 0.97 5.92 -6.83
C GLN A 98 -0.54 5.92 -7.08
N LEU A 99 -1.18 4.74 -7.06
CA LEU A 99 -2.62 4.61 -7.22
C LEU A 99 -3.36 5.41 -6.15
N PHE A 100 -2.97 5.28 -4.88
CA PHE A 100 -3.64 5.98 -3.78
C PHE A 100 -3.47 7.51 -3.88
N ILE A 101 -2.33 7.99 -4.37
CA ILE A 101 -2.14 9.43 -4.65
C ILE A 101 -3.03 9.88 -5.82
N GLN A 102 -3.10 9.13 -6.91
CA GLN A 102 -3.93 9.43 -8.08
C GLN A 102 -5.43 9.47 -7.73
N MET A 103 -5.88 8.58 -6.83
CA MET A 103 -7.24 8.55 -6.33
C MET A 103 -7.55 9.66 -5.31
N GLY A 104 -6.56 10.48 -4.93
CA GLY A 104 -6.68 11.52 -3.91
C GLY A 104 -6.86 10.98 -2.49
N TRP A 105 -6.50 9.72 -2.27
CA TRP A 105 -6.56 9.08 -0.95
C TRP A 105 -5.39 9.47 -0.08
N LEU A 106 -4.22 9.65 -0.70
CA LEU A 106 -2.99 10.08 -0.07
C LEU A 106 -2.45 11.35 -0.72
N ARG A 107 -1.76 12.19 0.05
CA ARG A 107 -0.95 13.30 -0.47
C ARG A 107 0.39 13.35 0.23
N THR A 108 1.43 13.59 -0.56
CA THR A 108 2.78 13.89 -0.07
C THR A 108 2.84 15.32 0.44
N THR A 109 3.57 15.53 1.52
CA THR A 109 3.89 16.86 2.05
C THR A 109 5.28 17.24 1.57
N GLU A 110 5.51 18.52 1.22
CA GLU A 110 6.80 18.98 0.67
C GLU A 110 7.97 18.84 1.65
N GLU A 111 7.68 18.78 2.95
CA GLU A 111 8.68 18.95 4.02
C GLU A 111 8.91 17.69 4.86
N SER A 112 8.13 16.63 4.65
CA SER A 112 8.29 15.41 5.42
C SER A 112 7.91 14.18 4.62
N SER A 113 8.58 13.05 4.86
CA SER A 113 8.17 11.73 4.36
C SER A 113 6.79 11.30 4.90
N THR A 114 6.05 12.17 5.57
CA THR A 114 4.70 11.94 6.07
C THR A 114 3.69 12.02 4.94
N LEU A 115 2.62 11.25 5.05
CA LEU A 115 1.49 11.31 4.13
C LEU A 115 0.25 11.86 4.83
N GLN A 116 -0.45 12.75 4.16
CA GLN A 116 -1.82 13.10 4.50
C GLN A 116 -2.76 12.04 3.94
N VAL A 117 -3.79 11.68 4.70
CA VAL A 117 -4.78 10.67 4.30
C VAL A 117 -6.17 11.28 4.35
N SER A 118 -6.93 11.16 3.26
CA SER A 118 -8.33 11.63 3.26
C SER A 118 -9.22 10.68 4.04
N SER A 119 -10.32 11.20 4.59
CA SER A 119 -11.31 10.38 5.29
C SER A 119 -11.87 9.28 4.38
N SER A 120 -12.10 9.59 3.09
CA SER A 120 -12.43 8.58 2.08
C SER A 120 -11.30 7.60 1.85
N GLY A 121 -10.06 8.08 1.69
CA GLY A 121 -8.89 7.23 1.48
C GLY A 121 -8.71 6.20 2.57
N GLN A 122 -8.80 6.60 3.84
CA GLN A 122 -8.72 5.70 4.98
C GLN A 122 -9.80 4.60 4.91
N ARG A 123 -11.04 4.96 4.58
CA ARG A 123 -12.15 3.99 4.45
C ARG A 123 -11.94 3.02 3.30
N GLU A 124 -11.52 3.51 2.13
CA GLU A 124 -11.30 2.66 0.97
C GLU A 124 -10.11 1.73 1.16
N ILE A 125 -8.98 2.22 1.70
CA ILE A 125 -7.80 1.40 2.00
C ILE A 125 -8.15 0.30 3.02
N ASN A 126 -8.99 0.60 4.01
CA ASN A 126 -9.44 -0.39 4.99
C ASN A 126 -10.39 -1.44 4.40
N ARG A 127 -11.06 -1.15 3.27
CA ARG A 127 -11.92 -2.10 2.55
C ARG A 127 -11.14 -3.00 1.59
N ILE A 128 -9.89 -2.67 1.26
CA ILE A 128 -9.05 -3.56 0.45
C ILE A 128 -8.77 -4.82 1.25
N ALA A 129 -9.15 -5.96 0.68
CA ALA A 129 -8.98 -7.28 1.29
C ALA A 129 -9.61 -7.39 2.70
N ALA A 130 -10.64 -6.60 3.00
CA ALA A 130 -11.41 -6.77 4.22
C ALA A 130 -12.18 -8.11 4.18
N ALA A 131 -12.25 -8.79 5.33
CA ALA A 131 -13.17 -9.90 5.51
C ALA A 131 -14.61 -9.39 5.28
N ALA A 132 -15.41 -10.15 4.53
CA ALA A 132 -16.81 -9.86 4.26
C ALA A 132 -17.66 -9.97 5.54
#